data_AF-A0A137NQM4-F1
#
_entry.id   AF-A0A137NQM4-F1
#
_cell.length_a   1.000
_cell.length_b   1.000
_cell.length_c   1.000
_cell.angle_alpha   90.00
_cell.angle_beta   90.00
_cell.angle_gamma   90.00
#
_symmetry.space_group_name_H-M   'P 1'
#
loop_
_entity.id
_entity.type
_entity.pdbx_description
1 polymer ?
#
loop_
_entity_poly.entity_id
_entity_poly.type
_entity_poly.pdbx_seq_one_letter_code
_entity_poly.pdbx_strand_id
1 'polypeptide(L)'
;MGIAAIINGEYLPTHAWFCGFIDIFFVGGTYLSTWYVALMSLERSLLIIHNIHLATWLWISIMIFELVMFLIFNIISISLNQISLADLAVYCMTTPDFHIGYITNTTYFVMMCLCLLAVLYSYLGIAAIQRKRAWKDIRDLNMSKDEALKQANKVIGKVFFLLFIYMACNFTEILNTVYELITGETRSSVADFASTVMLTINPVANCIILIQLHDPIKVSLLKTYPTLSKILGNKNAESVQT
;
A
#
# COMPACT_ATOMS: atom_id res chain seq x y z
N MET A 1 -10.02 -12.14 13.61
CA MET A 1 -11.43 -11.84 13.29
C MET A 1 -12.28 -13.03 13.69
N GLY A 2 -13.36 -12.81 14.44
CA GLY A 2 -14.27 -13.86 14.92
C GLY A 2 -15.20 -14.33 13.81
N ILE A 3 -14.64 -15.13 12.90
CA ILE A 3 -15.37 -15.68 11.75
C ILE A 3 -16.10 -17.00 12.12
N ALA A 4 -15.80 -17.56 13.29
CA ALA A 4 -16.43 -18.76 13.84
C ALA A 4 -17.84 -18.52 14.42
N ALA A 5 -18.60 -17.56 13.91
CA ALA A 5 -20.00 -17.41 14.28
C ALA A 5 -20.81 -18.50 13.57
N ILE A 6 -21.64 -19.22 14.32
CA ILE A 6 -22.55 -20.24 13.80
C ILE A 6 -23.95 -19.62 13.70
N ILE A 7 -24.54 -19.63 12.51
CA ILE A 7 -25.93 -19.22 12.27
C ILE A 7 -26.67 -20.43 11.70
N ASN A 8 -27.76 -20.84 12.35
CA ASN A 8 -28.56 -22.01 11.93
C ASN A 8 -27.77 -23.33 11.80
N GLY A 9 -26.68 -23.49 12.55
CA GLY A 9 -25.84 -24.70 12.49
C GLY A 9 -24.77 -24.69 11.40
N GLU A 10 -24.71 -23.64 10.59
CA GLU A 10 -23.66 -23.42 9.58
C GLU A 10 -22.70 -22.31 10.01
N TYR A 11 -21.45 -22.40 9.57
CA TYR A 11 -20.46 -21.35 9.82
C TYR A 11 -20.76 -20.15 8.92
N LEU A 12 -20.74 -18.93 9.47
CA LEU A 12 -21.04 -17.70 8.72
C LEU A 12 -20.33 -17.57 7.34
N PRO A 13 -19.06 -18.00 7.16
CA PRO A 13 -18.37 -17.99 5.86
C PRO A 13 -18.96 -18.87 4.78
N THR A 14 -19.75 -19.88 5.13
CA THR A 14 -20.36 -20.76 4.13
C THR A 14 -21.52 -20.08 3.41
N HIS A 15 -22.04 -18.97 3.94
CA HIS A 15 -23.06 -18.18 3.28
C HIS A 15 -22.46 -17.26 2.21
N ALA A 16 -22.88 -17.44 0.95
CA ALA A 16 -22.39 -16.69 -0.20
C ALA A 16 -22.47 -15.16 -0.05
N TRP A 17 -23.54 -14.64 0.58
CA TRP A 17 -23.71 -13.20 0.81
C TRP A 17 -22.64 -12.63 1.74
N PHE A 18 -22.26 -13.37 2.78
CA PHE A 18 -21.24 -12.96 3.74
C PHE A 18 -19.85 -13.07 3.09
N CYS A 19 -19.64 -14.16 2.35
CA CYS A 19 -18.42 -14.41 1.61
C CYS A 19 -18.13 -13.28 0.58
N GLY A 20 -19.14 -12.89 -0.20
CA GLY A 20 -19.04 -11.74 -1.12
C GLY A 20 -18.86 -10.39 -0.42
N PHE A 21 -19.46 -10.20 0.77
CA PHE A 21 -19.23 -9.01 1.58
C PHE A 21 -17.76 -8.93 2.05
N ILE A 22 -17.20 -10.03 2.53
CA ILE A 22 -15.80 -10.09 2.96
C ILE A 22 -14.87 -9.84 1.77
N ASP A 23 -15.13 -10.44 0.60
CA ASP A 23 -14.32 -10.23 -0.61
C ASP A 23 -14.29 -8.73 -1.00
N ILE A 24 -15.46 -8.08 -1.11
CA ILE A 24 -15.55 -6.66 -1.47
C ILE A 24 -14.82 -5.76 -0.46
N PHE A 25 -15.11 -5.92 0.83
CA PHE A 25 -14.65 -4.95 1.84
C PHE A 25 -13.25 -5.24 2.37
N PHE A 26 -12.91 -6.51 2.60
CA PHE A 26 -11.62 -6.88 3.17
C PHE A 26 -10.55 -7.03 2.09
N VAL A 27 -10.76 -7.93 1.12
CA VAL A 27 -9.79 -8.16 0.02
C VAL A 27 -9.72 -6.92 -0.87
N GLY A 28 -10.89 -6.45 -1.32
CA GLY A 28 -11.00 -5.25 -2.13
C GLY A 28 -10.50 -3.97 -1.48
N GLY A 29 -10.88 -3.74 -0.23
CA GLY A 29 -10.41 -2.58 0.53
C GLY A 29 -8.89 -2.56 0.69
N THR A 30 -8.29 -3.73 0.94
CA THR A 30 -6.83 -3.88 1.05
C THR A 30 -6.15 -3.59 -0.29
N TYR A 31 -6.65 -4.18 -1.38
CA TYR A 31 -6.14 -3.97 -2.73
C TYR A 31 -6.20 -2.50 -3.16
N LEU A 32 -7.37 -1.86 -3.03
CA LEU A 32 -7.56 -0.45 -3.36
C LEU A 32 -6.68 0.47 -2.51
N SER A 33 -6.49 0.14 -1.23
CA SER A 33 -5.60 0.90 -0.35
C SER A 33 -4.16 0.90 -0.86
N THR A 34 -3.63 -0.27 -1.24
CA THR A 34 -2.30 -0.41 -1.82
C THR A 34 -2.16 0.38 -3.12
N TRP A 35 -3.17 0.28 -4.01
CA TRP A 35 -3.20 1.03 -5.27
C TRP A 35 -3.16 2.55 -5.06
N TYR A 36 -3.97 3.07 -4.15
CA TYR A 36 -4.03 4.52 -3.89
C TYR A 36 -2.74 5.05 -3.29
N VAL A 37 -2.06 4.27 -2.45
CA VAL A 37 -0.72 4.65 -1.93
C VAL A 37 0.32 4.71 -3.05
N ALA A 38 0.28 3.77 -3.99
CA ALA A 38 1.16 3.80 -5.15
C ALA A 38 0.89 5.03 -6.04
N LEU A 39 -0.37 5.37 -6.30
CA LEU A 39 -0.74 6.57 -7.07
C LEU A 39 -0.28 7.87 -6.38
N MET A 40 -0.52 8.01 -5.07
CA MET A 40 -0.05 9.18 -4.32
C MET A 40 1.48 9.30 -4.31
N SER A 41 2.18 8.16 -4.20
CA SER A 41 3.64 8.12 -4.29
C SER A 41 4.12 8.58 -5.67
N LEU A 42 3.43 8.13 -6.73
CA LEU A 42 3.73 8.50 -8.11
C LEU A 42 3.51 10.00 -8.36
N GLU A 43 2.36 10.55 -7.95
CA GLU A 43 2.08 11.98 -8.01
C GLU A 43 3.21 12.81 -7.38
N ARG A 44 3.60 12.45 -6.16
CA ARG A 44 4.69 13.12 -5.44
C ARG A 44 6.03 12.99 -6.16
N SER A 45 6.31 11.83 -6.74
CA SER A 45 7.54 11.62 -7.48
C SER A 45 7.60 12.45 -8.77
N LEU A 46 6.50 12.55 -9.51
CA LEU A 46 6.42 13.35 -10.73
C LEU A 46 6.67 14.84 -10.44
N LEU A 47 6.12 15.32 -9.33
CA LEU A 47 6.37 16.67 -8.85
C LEU A 47 7.84 16.90 -8.43
N ILE A 48 8.43 15.99 -7.65
CA ILE A 48 9.78 16.19 -7.10
C ILE A 48 10.88 15.97 -8.14
N ILE A 49 10.72 14.94 -8.98
CA ILE A 49 11.74 14.50 -9.93
C ILE A 49 11.67 15.30 -11.23
N HIS A 50 10.47 15.48 -11.78
CA HIS A 50 10.26 16.08 -13.10
C HIS A 50 9.66 17.48 -13.05
N ASN A 51 9.27 17.95 -11.86
CA ASN A 51 8.55 19.22 -11.72
C ASN A 51 7.25 19.27 -12.58
N ILE A 52 6.61 18.11 -12.76
CA ILE A 52 5.37 17.99 -13.54
C ILE A 52 4.19 18.13 -12.57
N HIS A 53 3.34 19.12 -12.83
CA HIS A 53 2.09 19.33 -12.12
C HIS A 53 0.93 18.76 -12.94
N LEU A 54 0.40 17.63 -12.51
CA LEU A 54 -0.84 17.07 -13.08
C LEU A 54 -2.04 17.61 -12.30
N ALA A 55 -3.16 17.76 -13.00
CA ALA A 55 -4.38 18.25 -12.38
C ALA A 55 -4.99 17.20 -11.44
N THR A 56 -5.47 17.61 -10.27
CA THR A 56 -6.04 16.71 -9.25
C THR A 56 -7.19 15.85 -9.78
N TRP A 57 -7.99 16.37 -10.72
CA TRP A 57 -9.09 15.62 -11.33
C TRP A 57 -8.61 14.37 -12.07
N LEU A 58 -7.40 14.39 -12.66
CA LEU A 58 -6.85 13.23 -13.36
C LEU A 58 -6.63 12.06 -12.39
N TRP A 59 -6.03 12.33 -11.23
CA TRP A 59 -5.81 11.33 -10.18
C TRP A 59 -7.13 10.79 -9.63
N ILE A 60 -8.10 11.67 -9.37
CA ILE A 60 -9.43 11.28 -8.92
C ILE A 60 -10.12 10.39 -9.95
N SER A 61 -10.05 10.73 -11.24
CA SER A 61 -10.62 9.91 -12.31
C SER A 61 -9.99 8.51 -12.38
N ILE A 62 -8.67 8.40 -12.21
CA ILE A 62 -7.98 7.10 -12.16
C ILE A 62 -8.46 6.28 -10.95
N MET A 63 -8.60 6.91 -9.78
CA MET A 63 -9.07 6.23 -8.57
C MET A 63 -10.52 5.75 -8.68
N ILE A 64 -11.40 6.56 -9.28
CA ILE A 64 -12.81 6.19 -9.53
C ILE A 64 -12.90 5.07 -10.56
N PHE A 65 -12.14 5.16 -11.66
CA PHE A 65 -12.12 4.13 -12.69
C PHE A 65 -11.71 2.78 -12.10
N GLU A 66 -10.65 2.75 -11.29
CA GLU A 66 -10.19 1.52 -10.66
C GLU A 66 -11.22 0.94 -9.68
N LEU A 67 -11.84 1.80 -8.86
CA LEU A 67 -12.90 1.38 -7.94
C LEU A 67 -14.07 0.74 -8.70
N VAL A 68 -14.51 1.37 -9.79
CA VAL A 68 -15.63 0.86 -10.61
C VAL A 68 -15.24 -0.46 -11.26
N MET A 69 -14.04 -0.56 -11.84
CA MET A 69 -13.54 -1.80 -12.44
C MET A 69 -13.51 -2.94 -11.42
N PHE A 70 -12.94 -2.68 -10.23
CA PHE A 70 -12.90 -3.61 -9.10
C PHE A 70 -14.31 -4.09 -8.72
N LEU A 71 -15.25 -3.16 -8.52
CA LEU A 71 -16.62 -3.50 -8.12
C LEU A 71 -17.34 -4.33 -9.19
N ILE A 72 -17.15 -4.02 -10.47
CA ILE A 72 -17.77 -4.77 -11.57
C ILE A 72 -17.30 -6.24 -11.55
N PHE A 73 -15.99 -6.49 -11.46
CA PHE A 73 -15.47 -7.86 -11.46
C PHE A 73 -15.93 -8.67 -10.24
N ASN A 74 -15.96 -8.05 -9.05
CA ASN A 74 -16.44 -8.72 -7.83
C ASN A 74 -17.94 -8.99 -7.90
N ILE A 75 -18.76 -8.02 -8.32
CA ILE A 75 -20.22 -8.21 -8.40
C ILE A 75 -20.56 -9.32 -9.41
N ILE A 76 -19.86 -9.37 -10.55
CA ILE A 76 -20.04 -10.47 -11.52
C ILE A 76 -19.67 -11.81 -10.88
N SER A 77 -18.53 -11.89 -10.19
CA SER A 77 -18.06 -13.12 -9.53
C SER A 77 -19.01 -13.59 -8.43
N ILE A 78 -19.53 -12.67 -7.61
CA ILE A 78 -20.58 -12.93 -6.59
C ILE A 78 -21.84 -13.46 -7.28
N SER A 79 -22.31 -12.78 -8.33
CA SER A 79 -23.56 -13.13 -9.02
C SER A 79 -23.51 -14.51 -9.69
N LEU A 80 -22.31 -14.95 -10.07
CA LEU A 80 -22.06 -16.27 -10.66
C LEU A 80 -21.72 -17.34 -9.61
N ASN A 81 -21.74 -17.02 -8.32
CA ASN A 81 -21.31 -17.89 -7.21
C ASN A 81 -19.88 -18.46 -7.40
N GLN A 82 -18.95 -17.63 -7.89
CA GLN A 82 -17.55 -18.02 -8.14
C GLN A 82 -16.61 -17.65 -6.99
N ILE A 83 -17.18 -17.26 -5.85
CA ILE A 83 -16.42 -16.98 -4.62
C ILE A 83 -16.42 -18.24 -3.77
N SER A 84 -15.24 -18.64 -3.35
CA SER A 84 -15.06 -19.73 -2.40
C SER A 84 -14.34 -19.23 -1.16
N LEU A 85 -14.49 -20.00 -0.09
CA LEU A 85 -13.69 -19.86 1.11
C LEU A 85 -12.24 -20.26 0.78
N ALA A 86 -11.27 -19.40 1.11
CA ALA A 86 -9.86 -19.75 0.99
C ALA A 86 -9.49 -20.90 1.94
N ASP A 87 -8.43 -21.65 1.67
CA ASP A 87 -8.02 -22.83 2.46
C ASP A 87 -7.80 -22.52 3.96
N LEU A 88 -7.38 -21.30 4.29
CA LEU A 88 -7.22 -20.85 5.67
C LEU A 88 -8.55 -20.58 6.39
N ALA A 89 -9.66 -20.52 5.66
CA ALA A 89 -11.00 -20.17 6.13
C ALA A 89 -11.11 -18.79 6.81
N VAL A 90 -10.16 -17.89 6.53
CA VAL A 90 -10.11 -16.54 7.13
C VAL A 90 -10.72 -15.48 6.21
N TYR A 91 -10.78 -15.72 4.91
CA TYR A 91 -11.41 -14.83 3.96
C TYR A 91 -11.98 -15.61 2.78
N CYS A 92 -12.78 -14.91 2.01
CA CYS A 92 -13.37 -15.39 0.78
C CYS A 92 -12.74 -14.68 -0.40
N MET A 93 -12.52 -15.41 -1.48
CA MET A 93 -11.94 -14.86 -2.71
C MET A 93 -12.50 -15.59 -3.93
N THR A 94 -12.48 -14.91 -5.06
CA THR A 94 -12.84 -15.53 -6.34
C THR A 94 -11.80 -16.59 -6.72
N THR A 95 -12.23 -17.82 -7.03
CA THR A 95 -11.30 -18.92 -7.33
C THR A 95 -10.79 -18.87 -8.77
N PRO A 96 -9.51 -19.21 -9.01
CA PRO A 96 -8.94 -19.21 -10.37
C PRO A 96 -9.49 -20.33 -11.26
N ASP A 97 -10.23 -21.29 -10.71
CA ASP A 97 -10.86 -22.40 -11.46
C ASP A 97 -11.90 -21.92 -12.49
N PHE A 98 -12.47 -20.72 -12.27
CA PHE A 98 -13.44 -20.11 -13.18
C PHE A 98 -12.78 -19.03 -14.04
N HIS A 99 -13.25 -18.87 -15.28
CA HIS A 99 -12.68 -17.88 -16.21
C HIS A 99 -12.68 -16.44 -15.66
N ILE A 100 -13.76 -16.00 -15.02
CA ILE A 100 -13.83 -14.64 -14.45
C ILE A 100 -12.92 -14.51 -13.22
N GLY A 101 -12.82 -15.57 -12.40
CA GLY A 101 -11.91 -15.61 -11.28
C GLY A 101 -10.44 -15.55 -11.68
N TYR A 102 -10.06 -16.32 -12.71
CA TYR A 102 -8.72 -16.26 -13.29
C TYR A 102 -8.40 -14.85 -13.81
N ILE A 103 -9.33 -14.22 -14.54
CA ILE A 103 -9.16 -12.84 -15.03
C ILE A 103 -8.99 -11.88 -13.84
N THR A 104 -9.85 -11.98 -12.82
CA THR A 104 -9.82 -11.11 -11.65
C THR A 104 -8.50 -11.23 -10.89
N ASN A 105 -8.06 -12.45 -10.60
CA ASN A 105 -6.78 -12.72 -9.91
C ASN A 105 -5.59 -12.25 -10.74
N THR A 106 -5.62 -12.46 -12.05
CA THR A 106 -4.57 -11.97 -12.96
C THR A 106 -4.52 -10.44 -12.98
N THR A 107 -5.68 -9.76 -13.02
CA THR A 107 -5.76 -8.30 -12.96
C THR A 107 -5.18 -7.78 -11.64
N TYR A 108 -5.53 -8.38 -10.50
CA TYR A 108 -4.97 -7.97 -9.21
C TYR A 108 -3.46 -8.17 -9.16
N PHE A 109 -2.97 -9.30 -9.67
CA PHE A 109 -1.54 -9.57 -9.74
C PHE A 109 -0.79 -8.52 -10.57
N VAL A 110 -1.28 -8.22 -11.78
CA VAL A 110 -0.68 -7.21 -12.67
C VAL A 110 -0.66 -5.85 -11.99
N MET A 111 -1.76 -5.46 -11.35
CA MET A 111 -1.89 -4.17 -10.70
C MET A 111 -1.01 -4.07 -9.45
N MET A 112 -0.88 -5.13 -8.65
CA MET A 112 0.08 -5.20 -7.54
C MET A 112 1.53 -5.03 -8.04
N CYS A 113 1.89 -5.65 -9.17
CA CYS A 113 3.19 -5.46 -9.81
C CYS A 113 3.40 -4.01 -10.24
N LEU A 114 2.39 -3.39 -10.88
CA LEU A 114 2.44 -1.98 -11.27
C LEU A 114 2.58 -1.06 -10.05
N CYS A 115 1.87 -1.33 -8.95
CA CYS A 115 2.03 -0.60 -7.69
C CYS A 115 3.47 -0.71 -7.18
N LEU A 116 4.03 -1.92 -7.16
CA LEU A 116 5.39 -2.15 -6.69
C LEU A 116 6.40 -1.35 -7.51
N LEU A 117 6.29 -1.40 -8.84
CA LEU A 117 7.15 -0.66 -9.76
C LEU A 117 6.99 0.85 -9.59
N ALA A 118 5.75 1.35 -9.46
CA ALA A 118 5.48 2.76 -9.24
C ALA A 118 6.07 3.26 -7.92
N VAL A 119 5.95 2.49 -6.84
CA VAL A 119 6.49 2.80 -5.53
C VAL A 119 8.02 2.78 -5.53
N LEU A 120 8.63 1.76 -6.15
CA LEU A 120 10.09 1.68 -6.32
C LEU A 120 10.63 2.87 -7.12
N TYR A 121 10.02 3.17 -8.27
CA TYR A 121 10.36 4.31 -9.09
C TYR A 121 10.28 5.62 -8.29
N SER A 122 9.17 5.81 -7.56
CA SER A 122 8.90 7.02 -6.79
C SER A 122 9.95 7.24 -5.71
N TYR A 123 10.19 6.24 -4.86
CA TYR A 123 11.08 6.39 -3.70
C TYR A 123 12.56 6.42 -4.08
N LEU A 124 13.00 5.58 -5.03
CA LEU A 124 14.37 5.63 -5.52
C LEU A 124 14.66 6.94 -6.24
N GLY A 125 13.70 7.42 -7.05
CA GLY A 125 13.82 8.69 -7.74
C GLY A 125 13.88 9.89 -6.79
N ILE A 126 13.02 9.94 -5.77
CA ILE A 126 13.08 10.96 -4.72
C ILE A 126 14.44 10.93 -4.00
N ALA A 127 14.92 9.74 -3.60
CA ALA A 127 16.22 9.61 -2.93
C ALA A 127 17.38 10.13 -3.81
N ALA A 128 17.38 9.80 -5.10
CA ALA A 128 18.39 10.27 -6.05
C ALA A 128 18.37 11.80 -6.22
N ILE A 129 17.17 12.40 -6.35
CA ILE A 129 17.03 13.85 -6.48
C ILE A 129 17.42 14.57 -5.19
N GLN A 130 17.07 14.05 -4.02
CA GLN A 130 17.49 14.64 -2.74
C GLN A 130 19.01 14.62 -2.59
N ARG A 131 19.68 13.55 -3.04
CA ARG A 131 21.14 13.50 -3.05
C ARG A 131 21.74 14.57 -3.98
N LYS A 132 21.16 14.77 -5.17
CA LYS A 132 21.59 15.81 -6.11
C LYS A 132 21.39 17.22 -5.56
N ARG A 133 20.26 17.48 -4.89
CA ARG A 133 19.97 18.77 -4.25
C ARG A 133 20.99 19.10 -3.16
N ALA A 134 21.30 18.13 -2.28
CA ALA A 134 22.32 18.32 -1.26
C ALA A 134 23.69 18.72 -1.83
N TRP A 135 24.12 18.11 -2.95
CA TRP A 135 25.35 18.51 -3.63
C TRP A 135 25.29 19.91 -4.24
N LYS A 136 24.13 20.28 -4.79
CA LYS A 136 23.90 21.62 -5.31
C LYS A 136 23.97 22.66 -4.19
N ASP A 137 23.35 22.38 -3.04
CA ASP A 137 23.33 23.28 -1.89
C ASP A 137 24.74 23.48 -1.31
N ILE A 138 25.56 22.43 -1.25
CA ILE A 138 26.98 22.53 -0.85
C ILE A 138 27.75 23.49 -1.77
N ARG A 139 27.53 23.39 -3.09
CA ARG A 139 28.26 24.19 -4.07
C ARG A 139 27.76 25.63 -4.15
N ASP A 140 26.44 25.81 -4.15
CA ASP A 140 25.80 27.09 -4.45
C ASP A 140 25.59 27.95 -3.18
N LEU A 141 25.41 27.34 -2.00
CA LEU A 141 25.17 28.04 -0.72
C LEU A 141 26.37 27.99 0.25
N ASN A 142 27.47 27.35 -0.14
CA ASN A 142 28.67 27.15 0.68
C ASN A 142 28.36 26.53 2.06
N MET A 143 27.30 25.70 2.13
CA MET A 143 26.95 24.95 3.34
C MET A 143 28.04 23.95 3.67
N SER A 144 28.22 23.65 4.96
CA SER A 144 29.14 22.61 5.37
C SER A 144 28.70 21.26 4.76
N LYS A 145 29.67 20.55 4.17
CA LYS A 145 29.43 19.26 3.51
C LYS A 145 28.77 18.26 4.46
N ASP A 146 29.18 18.25 5.72
CA ASP A 146 28.72 17.28 6.70
C ASP A 146 27.27 17.54 7.11
N GLU A 147 26.85 18.79 7.28
CA GLU A 147 25.45 19.13 7.62
C GLU A 147 24.51 18.81 6.46
N ALA A 148 24.84 19.25 5.24
CA ALA A 148 24.02 19.00 4.06
C ALA A 148 23.86 17.50 3.77
N LEU A 149 24.94 16.72 3.85
CA LEU A 149 24.89 15.27 3.66
C LEU A 149 24.16 14.55 4.80
N LYS A 150 24.32 14.99 6.06
CA LYS A 150 23.60 14.43 7.22
C LYS A 150 22.10 14.64 7.09
N GLN A 151 21.66 15.83 6.69
CA GLN A 151 20.25 16.13 6.46
C GLN A 151 19.68 15.29 5.31
N ALA A 152 20.40 15.21 4.18
CA ALA A 152 19.98 14.39 3.05
C ALA A 152 19.90 12.90 3.41
N ASN A 153 20.89 12.36 4.11
CA ASN A 153 20.91 10.97 4.56
C ASN A 153 19.77 10.65 5.52
N LYS A 154 19.38 11.61 6.39
CA LYS A 154 18.23 11.46 7.29
C LYS A 154 16.92 11.32 6.48
N VAL A 155 16.75 12.10 5.41
CA VAL A 155 15.57 12.01 4.52
C VAL A 155 15.60 10.70 3.73
N ILE A 156 16.74 10.38 3.11
CA ILE A 156 16.93 9.14 2.32
C ILE A 156 16.69 7.90 3.17
N GLY A 157 17.22 7.86 4.40
CA GLY A 157 17.01 6.75 5.34
C GLY A 157 15.54 6.55 5.69
N LYS A 158 14.76 7.63 5.87
CA LYS A 158 13.31 7.53 6.05
C LYS A 158 12.61 6.97 4.82
N VAL A 159 12.96 7.45 3.62
CA VAL A 159 12.37 6.96 2.36
C VAL A 159 12.64 5.47 2.17
N PHE A 160 13.88 5.01 2.43
CA PHE A 160 14.21 3.58 2.37
C PHE A 160 13.50 2.75 3.42
N PHE A 161 13.34 3.28 4.63
CA PHE A 161 12.58 2.60 5.68
C PHE A 161 11.10 2.42 5.30
N LEU A 162 10.47 3.47 4.73
CA LEU A 162 9.09 3.38 4.23
C LEU A 162 8.97 2.37 3.08
N LEU A 163 9.91 2.40 2.12
CA LEU A 163 9.97 1.43 1.04
C LEU A 163 10.13 0.00 1.58
N PHE A 164 11.00 -0.21 2.56
CA PHE A 164 11.19 -1.53 3.18
C PHE A 164 9.90 -2.06 3.83
N ILE A 165 9.19 -1.23 4.59
CA ILE A 165 7.90 -1.64 5.19
C ILE A 165 6.90 -1.99 4.09
N TYR A 166 6.77 -1.14 3.07
CA TYR A 166 5.85 -1.39 1.95
C TYR A 166 6.17 -2.71 1.24
N MET A 167 7.45 -2.96 0.94
CA MET A 167 7.91 -4.22 0.36
C MET A 167 7.56 -5.39 1.28
N ALA A 168 7.89 -5.32 2.57
CA ALA A 168 7.64 -6.40 3.52
C ALA A 168 6.15 -6.76 3.63
N CYS A 169 5.26 -5.76 3.61
CA CYS A 169 3.82 -5.99 3.71
C CYS A 169 3.18 -6.60 2.45
N ASN A 170 3.72 -6.32 1.25
CA ASN A 170 3.09 -6.73 -0.01
C ASN A 170 3.84 -7.86 -0.74
N PHE A 171 5.14 -8.06 -0.46
CA PHE A 171 5.98 -8.99 -1.21
C PHE A 171 5.58 -10.46 -1.00
N THR A 172 5.17 -10.83 0.22
CA THR A 172 4.72 -12.20 0.51
C THR A 172 3.47 -12.56 -0.30
N GLU A 173 2.52 -11.65 -0.43
CA GLU A 173 1.33 -11.86 -1.25
C GLU A 173 1.70 -11.99 -2.73
N ILE A 174 2.57 -11.10 -3.24
CA ILE A 174 3.04 -11.17 -4.64
C ILE A 174 3.69 -12.53 -4.91
N LEU A 175 4.54 -13.03 -4.02
CA LEU A 175 5.17 -14.35 -4.20
C LEU A 175 4.14 -15.48 -4.18
N ASN A 176 3.17 -15.44 -3.27
CA ASN A 176 2.11 -16.43 -3.17
C ASN A 176 1.24 -16.43 -4.44
N THR A 177 0.83 -15.26 -4.93
CA THR A 177 0.05 -15.13 -6.16
C THR A 177 0.84 -15.60 -7.39
N VAL A 178 2.15 -15.30 -7.47
CA VAL A 178 3.01 -15.82 -8.56
C VAL A 178 3.06 -17.34 -8.52
N TYR A 179 3.24 -17.93 -7.34
CA TYR A 179 3.26 -19.39 -7.19
C TYR A 179 1.94 -20.01 -7.68
N GLU A 180 0.81 -19.48 -7.22
CA GLU A 180 -0.53 -19.97 -7.59
C GLU A 180 -0.79 -19.83 -9.10
N LEU A 181 -0.42 -18.70 -9.71
CA LEU A 181 -0.57 -18.48 -11.16
C LEU A 181 0.33 -19.39 -12.01
N ILE A 182 1.53 -19.74 -11.54
CA ILE A 182 2.47 -20.60 -12.28
C ILE A 182 2.09 -22.08 -12.14
N THR A 183 1.75 -22.52 -10.93
CA THR A 183 1.52 -23.94 -10.61
C THR A 183 0.08 -24.36 -10.86
N GLY A 184 -0.88 -23.43 -10.75
CA GLY A 184 -2.31 -23.74 -10.69
C GLY A 184 -2.71 -24.46 -9.40
N GLU A 185 -1.80 -24.59 -8.43
CA GLU A 185 -2.07 -25.22 -7.13
C GLU A 185 -2.43 -24.16 -6.09
N THR A 186 -3.32 -24.51 -5.16
CA THR A 186 -3.62 -23.62 -4.03
C THR A 186 -2.41 -23.47 -3.12
N ARG A 187 -2.16 -22.24 -2.67
CA ARG A 187 -1.06 -21.93 -1.75
C ARG A 187 -1.25 -22.62 -0.39
N SER A 188 -0.15 -22.99 0.26
CA SER A 188 -0.20 -23.57 1.60
C SER A 188 -0.85 -22.60 2.62
N SER A 189 -1.64 -23.13 3.55
CA SER A 189 -2.33 -22.33 4.58
C SER A 189 -1.36 -21.51 5.44
N VAL A 190 -0.13 -21.99 5.64
CA VAL A 190 0.91 -21.26 6.39
C VAL A 190 1.38 -20.03 5.62
N ALA A 191 1.61 -20.17 4.30
CA ALA A 191 2.03 -19.06 3.45
C ALA A 191 0.92 -18.00 3.33
N ASP A 192 -0.34 -18.44 3.23
CA ASP A 192 -1.51 -17.57 3.19
C ASP A 192 -1.74 -16.83 4.51
N PHE A 193 -1.57 -17.50 5.65
CA PHE A 193 -1.63 -16.86 6.96
C PHE A 193 -0.54 -15.79 7.12
N ALA A 194 0.69 -16.11 6.70
CA ALA A 194 1.81 -15.17 6.77
C ALA A 194 1.57 -13.94 5.88
N SER A 195 1.09 -14.12 4.64
CA SER A 195 0.78 -12.97 3.77
C SER A 195 -0.40 -12.16 4.29
N THR A 196 -1.45 -12.81 4.78
CA THR A 196 -2.61 -12.13 5.39
C THR A 196 -2.19 -11.26 6.58
N VAL A 197 -1.39 -11.78 7.51
CA VAL A 197 -0.89 -11.01 8.66
C VAL A 197 -0.09 -9.79 8.19
N MET A 198 0.79 -9.96 7.21
CA MET A 198 1.57 -8.85 6.67
C MET A 198 0.70 -7.81 5.97
N LEU A 199 -0.31 -8.23 5.21
CA LEU A 199 -1.29 -7.35 4.57
C LEU A 199 -2.15 -6.60 5.59
N THR A 200 -2.53 -7.21 6.71
CA THR A 200 -3.30 -6.50 7.75
C THR A 200 -2.53 -5.36 8.42
N ILE A 201 -1.20 -5.34 8.29
CA ILE A 201 -0.34 -4.25 8.77
C ILE A 201 -0.29 -3.09 7.75
N ASN A 202 -0.67 -3.30 6.48
CA ASN A 202 -0.64 -2.28 5.43
C ASN A 202 -1.35 -0.98 5.83
N PRO A 203 -2.57 -0.97 6.42
CA PRO A 203 -3.22 0.27 6.81
C PRO A 203 -2.37 1.11 7.78
N VAL A 204 -1.68 0.46 8.72
CA VAL A 204 -0.78 1.13 9.67
C VAL A 204 0.44 1.69 8.92
N ALA A 205 1.05 0.89 8.03
CA ALA A 205 2.15 1.33 7.19
C ALA A 205 1.76 2.53 6.32
N ASN A 206 0.57 2.50 5.71
CA ASN A 206 0.03 3.55 4.86
C ASN A 206 -0.19 4.85 5.66
N CYS A 207 -0.70 4.77 6.88
CA CYS A 207 -0.79 5.92 7.77
C CYS A 207 0.60 6.51 8.11
N ILE A 208 1.59 5.66 8.39
CA ILE A 208 2.97 6.10 8.65
C ILE A 208 3.54 6.81 7.41
N ILE A 209 3.37 6.22 6.22
CA ILE A 209 3.80 6.80 4.94
C ILE A 209 3.18 8.18 4.74
N LEU A 210 1.86 8.31 4.89
CA LEU A 210 1.13 9.57 4.72
C LEU A 210 1.64 10.65 5.68
N ILE A 211 1.82 10.31 6.96
CA ILE A 211 2.32 11.26 7.98
C ILE A 211 3.76 11.69 7.69
N GLN A 212 4.61 10.79 7.18
CA GLN A 212 6.02 11.13 6.91
C GLN A 212 6.21 11.92 5.60
N LEU A 213 5.33 11.74 4.61
CA LEU A 213 5.42 12.41 3.31
C LEU A 213 4.68 13.75 3.24
N HIS A 214 3.66 13.96 4.06
CA HIS A 214 2.83 15.17 4.02
C HIS A 214 3.01 15.99 5.31
N ASP A 215 3.91 16.97 5.26
CA ASP A 215 4.13 17.91 6.37
C ASP A 215 2.84 18.56 6.90
N PRO A 216 1.86 18.98 6.07
CA PRO A 216 0.61 19.54 6.59
C PRO A 216 -0.17 18.56 7.47
N ILE A 217 -0.22 17.28 7.08
CA ILE A 217 -0.90 16.23 7.84
C ILE A 217 -0.17 16.01 9.16
N LYS A 218 1.16 15.93 9.11
CA LYS A 218 1.99 15.80 10.32
C LYS A 218 1.79 16.97 11.28
N VAL A 219 1.81 18.21 10.79
CA VAL A 219 1.60 19.40 11.61
C VAL A 219 0.20 19.40 12.21
N SER A 220 -0.83 19.07 11.42
CA SER A 220 -2.22 18.96 11.91
C SER A 220 -2.36 17.88 13.00
N LEU A 221 -1.72 16.72 12.81
CA LEU A 221 -1.72 15.63 13.78
C LEU A 221 -1.04 16.04 15.10
N LEU A 222 0.14 16.67 15.01
CA LEU A 222 0.89 17.12 16.20
C LEU A 222 0.17 18.24 16.95
N LYS A 223 -0.58 19.10 16.23
CA LYS A 223 -1.44 20.12 16.83
C LYS A 223 -2.62 19.51 17.57
N THR A 224 -3.20 18.44 17.02
CA THR A 224 -4.35 17.74 17.60
C THR A 224 -3.95 16.88 18.81
N TYR A 225 -2.77 16.24 18.75
CA TYR A 225 -2.29 15.31 19.79
C TYR A 225 -0.95 15.80 20.39
N PRO A 226 -0.99 16.70 21.39
CA PRO A 226 0.21 17.30 21.98
C PRO A 226 1.08 16.31 22.78
N THR A 227 0.52 15.18 23.23
CA THR A 227 1.33 14.09 23.81
C THR A 227 2.28 13.48 22.79
N LEU A 228 1.81 13.32 21.55
CA LEU A 228 2.61 12.81 20.44
C LEU A 228 3.69 13.82 20.04
N SER A 229 3.42 15.14 20.15
CA SER A 229 4.42 16.18 19.87
C SER A 229 5.57 16.19 20.88
N LYS A 230 5.36 15.77 22.14
CA LYS A 230 6.47 15.58 23.08
C LYS A 230 7.40 14.44 22.67
N ILE A 231 6.83 13.35 22.15
CA ILE A 231 7.60 12.15 21.72
C ILE A 231 8.31 12.41 20.38
N LEU A 232 7.63 13.03 19.42
CA LEU A 232 8.15 13.25 18.06
C LEU A 232 8.89 14.59 17.88
N GLY A 233 8.51 15.63 18.64
CA GLY A 233 8.98 17.00 18.49
C GLY A 233 10.32 17.29 19.17
N ASN A 234 10.66 16.60 20.26
CA ASN A 234 11.94 16.78 20.95
C ASN A 234 13.16 16.54 20.04
N LYS A 235 13.03 15.78 18.94
CA LYS A 235 14.14 15.51 18.00
C LYS A 235 14.34 16.56 16.91
N ASN A 236 13.43 17.53 16.76
CA ASN A 236 13.50 18.54 15.70
C ASN A 236 13.78 19.96 16.24
N ALA A 237 13.42 20.26 17.50
CA ALA A 237 13.73 21.54 18.12
C ALA A 237 15.25 21.74 18.32
N GLU A 238 16.00 20.66 18.54
CA GLU A 238 17.46 20.69 18.66
C GLU A 238 18.19 20.94 17.32
N SER A 239 17.52 20.79 16.17
CA SER A 239 18.15 20.97 14.85
C SER A 239 17.87 22.33 14.19
N VAL A 240 17.22 23.27 14.90
CA VAL A 240 16.91 24.63 14.40
C VAL A 240 17.63 25.72 15.21
N GLN A 241 18.36 25.35 16.28
CA GLN A 241 19.12 26.29 17.13
C GLN A 241 20.65 26.21 16.96
N THR A 242 21.12 25.51 15.93
CA THR A 242 22.53 25.46 15.48
C THR A 242 22.57 25.71 13.99
#